data_AF-A0A2V1IZG5-F1
#
_entry.id   AF-A0A2V1IZG5-F1
#
_cell.length_a   1.000
_cell.length_b   1.000
_cell.length_c   1.000
_cell.angle_alpha   90.00
_cell.angle_beta   90.00
_cell.angle_gamma   90.00
#
_symmetry.space_group_name_H-M   'P 1'
#
loop_
_entity.id
_entity.type
_entity.pdbx_description
1 polymer ?
#
loop_
_entity_poly.entity_id
_entity_poly.type
_entity_poly.pdbx_seq_one_letter_code
_entity_poly.pdbx_strand_id
1 'polypeptide(L)'
;MNQRKRIGDFFVGVIVTLFLAVLAIPMKANDNCRQDTLKYDYESLYAVHWDVTACPVANVFTFPQNDVDRIVEALLDTPKEALFQGNWILCFYLDTSFEEISQIKSNLSSIDLPHGYEWKFGLFENDKQGLALLAAVVESDSKFVAHIGHACIDKDPSGRPVISFSLYQGESDDLSMEFRKFRVNHNCILLTINDWAFAPTQMKQLDAPSNDYITISYVPDVVIQDLYFTSVRYMLENVMQNEAVRPAPIKQQP
;
A
#
# COMPACT_ATOMS: atom_id res chain seq x y z
N MET A 1 -46.47 29.44 -19.39
CA MET A 1 -44.99 29.43 -19.47
C MET A 1 -44.47 28.69 -18.24
N ASN A 2 -43.93 27.48 -18.42
CA ASN A 2 -43.91 26.42 -17.41
C ASN A 2 -42.78 26.51 -16.37
N GLN A 3 -43.14 26.47 -15.08
CA GLN A 3 -42.21 26.37 -13.95
C GLN A 3 -41.30 25.14 -13.96
N ARG A 4 -41.66 24.07 -14.69
CA ARG A 4 -40.82 22.86 -14.85
C ARG A 4 -39.52 23.11 -15.62
N LYS A 5 -39.45 24.15 -16.47
CA LYS A 5 -38.22 24.50 -17.21
C LYS A 5 -37.17 25.17 -16.30
N ARG A 6 -37.61 25.95 -15.31
CA ARG A 6 -36.71 26.65 -14.38
C ARG A 6 -35.98 25.75 -13.39
N ILE A 7 -36.59 24.62 -13.01
CA ILE A 7 -35.96 23.65 -12.08
C ILE A 7 -34.87 22.84 -12.79
N GLY A 8 -35.08 22.47 -14.06
CA GLY A 8 -34.07 21.77 -14.87
C GLY A 8 -32.82 22.62 -15.12
N ASP A 9 -32.99 23.90 -15.45
CA ASP A 9 -31.86 24.81 -15.68
C ASP A 9 -31.09 25.12 -14.38
N PHE A 10 -31.76 25.11 -13.22
CA PHE A 10 -31.13 25.32 -11.92
C PHE A 10 -30.26 24.13 -11.49
N PHE A 11 -30.74 22.89 -11.71
CA PHE A 11 -29.95 21.68 -11.40
C PHE A 11 -28.76 21.50 -12.34
N VAL A 12 -28.90 21.80 -13.64
CA VAL A 12 -27.78 21.74 -14.59
C VAL A 12 -26.74 22.83 -14.27
N GLY A 13 -27.18 24.03 -13.89
CA GLY A 13 -26.28 25.10 -13.45
C GLY A 13 -25.49 24.74 -12.19
N VAL A 14 -26.13 24.14 -11.18
CA VAL A 14 -25.45 23.72 -9.95
C VAL A 14 -24.48 22.57 -10.22
N ILE A 15 -24.84 21.58 -11.04
CA ILE A 15 -23.95 20.45 -11.38
C ILE A 15 -22.73 20.91 -12.19
N VAL A 16 -22.90 21.83 -13.15
CA VAL A 16 -21.79 22.39 -13.94
C VAL A 16 -20.87 23.27 -13.07
N THR A 17 -21.43 24.00 -12.10
CA THR A 17 -20.63 24.81 -11.17
C THR A 17 -19.87 23.92 -10.16
N LEU A 18 -20.46 22.80 -9.73
CA LEU A 18 -19.79 21.83 -8.86
C LEU A 18 -18.65 21.10 -9.59
N PHE A 19 -18.83 20.76 -10.87
CA PHE A 19 -17.79 20.14 -11.70
C PHE A 19 -16.64 21.10 -12.03
N LEU A 20 -16.93 22.39 -12.24
CA LEU A 20 -15.89 23.42 -12.44
C LEU A 20 -15.14 23.73 -11.13
N ALA A 21 -15.76 23.57 -9.96
CA ALA A 21 -15.09 23.71 -8.67
C ALA A 21 -14.08 22.58 -8.39
N VAL A 22 -14.32 21.36 -8.90
CA VAL A 22 -13.35 20.24 -8.81
C VAL A 22 -12.16 20.42 -9.76
N LEU A 23 -12.32 21.19 -10.84
CA LEU A 23 -11.23 21.61 -11.74
C LEU A 23 -10.51 22.90 -11.29
N ALA A 24 -11.03 23.59 -10.26
CA ALA A 24 -10.50 24.86 -9.76
C ALA A 24 -9.84 24.74 -8.37
N ILE A 25 -9.27 23.58 -8.05
CA ILE A 25 -8.23 23.51 -7.02
C ILE A 25 -7.07 24.37 -7.56
N PRO A 26 -6.62 25.41 -6.84
CA PRO A 26 -5.60 26.31 -7.34
C PRO A 26 -4.29 25.52 -7.46
N MET A 27 -3.91 25.16 -8.69
CA MET A 27 -2.52 24.85 -9.00
C MET A 27 -1.72 26.12 -8.74
N LYS A 28 -1.17 26.24 -7.54
CA LYS A 28 -0.16 27.25 -7.25
C LYS A 28 1.03 26.92 -8.14
N ALA A 29 1.17 27.67 -9.23
CA ALA A 29 2.36 27.65 -10.07
C ALA A 29 3.55 28.07 -9.20
N ASN A 30 4.34 27.10 -8.76
CA ASN A 30 5.70 27.35 -8.34
C ASN A 30 6.55 27.29 -9.61
N ASP A 31 6.89 28.47 -10.13
CA ASP A 31 7.89 28.64 -11.18
C ASP A 31 9.21 28.07 -10.67
N ASN A 32 9.55 26.86 -11.13
CA ASN A 32 10.91 26.36 -11.20
C ASN A 32 10.92 25.16 -12.16
N CYS A 33 11.37 25.40 -13.39
CA CYS A 33 11.82 24.43 -14.39
C CYS A 33 11.35 22.98 -14.17
N ARG A 34 10.14 22.66 -14.65
CA ARG A 34 9.63 21.29 -14.79
C ARG A 34 10.60 20.45 -15.63
N GLN A 35 11.36 19.59 -14.98
CA GLN A 35 11.51 18.23 -15.52
C GLN A 35 10.13 17.58 -15.38
N ASP A 36 9.51 17.19 -16.49
CA ASP A 36 8.27 16.41 -16.54
C ASP A 36 8.47 15.04 -15.87
N THR A 37 8.45 15.04 -14.54
CA THR A 37 8.32 13.86 -13.71
C THR A 37 7.02 14.06 -12.95
N LEU A 38 6.08 13.12 -13.12
CA LEU A 38 4.88 12.99 -12.29
C LEU A 38 5.32 12.78 -10.84
N LYS A 39 5.63 13.86 -10.14
CA LYS A 39 6.02 13.86 -8.75
C LYS A 39 4.73 13.82 -7.92
N TYR A 40 4.65 12.87 -6.99
CA TYR A 40 3.52 12.75 -6.07
C TYR A 40 3.49 13.96 -5.13
N ASP A 41 2.29 14.42 -4.77
CA ASP A 41 2.08 15.51 -3.83
C ASP A 41 2.03 14.95 -2.40
N TYR A 42 2.56 15.68 -1.42
CA TYR A 42 2.42 15.28 -0.02
C TYR A 42 1.18 15.98 0.54
N GLU A 43 0.51 15.39 1.54
CA GLU A 43 -0.65 16.00 2.24
C GLU A 43 -2.00 15.92 1.49
N SER A 44 -2.09 15.15 0.40
CA SER A 44 -3.32 14.94 -0.37
C SER A 44 -3.85 13.51 -0.23
N LEU A 45 -5.18 13.36 -0.07
CA LEU A 45 -5.85 12.07 -0.18
C LEU A 45 -5.91 11.66 -1.66
N TYR A 46 -5.42 10.47 -1.96
CA TYR A 46 -5.41 9.87 -3.29
C TYR A 46 -6.50 8.83 -3.42
N ALA A 47 -7.20 8.85 -4.54
CA ALA A 47 -7.92 7.68 -5.02
C ALA A 47 -6.88 6.64 -5.44
N VAL A 48 -6.98 5.45 -4.85
CA VAL A 48 -6.08 4.34 -5.11
C VAL A 48 -6.90 3.08 -5.36
N HIS A 49 -6.25 2.08 -5.93
CA HIS A 49 -6.76 0.71 -5.93
C HIS A 49 -5.61 -0.17 -5.46
N TRP A 50 -5.51 -0.28 -4.14
CA TRP A 50 -4.46 -1.03 -3.49
C TRP A 50 -5.00 -2.31 -2.91
N ASP A 51 -4.32 -3.41 -3.22
CA ASP A 51 -4.54 -4.69 -2.59
C ASP A 51 -3.68 -4.76 -1.34
N VAL A 52 -4.34 -4.58 -0.19
CA VAL A 52 -3.70 -4.70 1.11
C VAL A 52 -3.93 -6.11 1.64
N THR A 53 -2.85 -6.84 1.85
CA THR A 53 -2.90 -8.18 2.44
C THR A 53 -2.15 -8.18 3.78
N ALA A 54 -2.74 -8.80 4.79
CA ALA A 54 -2.07 -9.08 6.05
C ALA A 54 -1.80 -10.57 6.17
N CYS A 55 -0.52 -10.92 6.32
CA CYS A 55 -0.07 -12.31 6.44
C CYS A 55 0.62 -12.53 7.80
N PRO A 56 0.33 -13.64 8.51
CA PRO A 56 1.08 -14.04 9.68
C PRO A 56 2.50 -14.41 9.27
N VAL A 57 3.47 -13.89 10.00
CA VAL A 57 4.87 -14.27 9.78
C VAL A 57 5.11 -15.64 10.40
N ALA A 58 5.78 -16.52 9.67
CA ALA A 58 6.11 -17.86 10.14
C ALA A 58 6.99 -17.80 11.41
N ASN A 59 6.73 -18.69 12.37
CA ASN A 59 7.51 -18.81 13.59
C ASN A 59 8.48 -19.98 13.49
N VAL A 60 9.74 -19.79 13.88
CA VAL A 60 10.77 -20.87 13.82
C VAL A 60 10.37 -22.12 14.61
N PHE A 61 9.56 -21.98 15.67
CA PHE A 61 9.12 -23.11 16.51
C PHE A 61 7.92 -23.86 15.95
N THR A 62 7.12 -23.25 15.08
CA THR A 62 5.93 -23.88 14.48
C THR A 62 6.13 -24.21 13.00
N PHE A 63 7.17 -23.65 12.37
CA PHE A 63 7.56 -23.95 11.01
C PHE A 63 7.97 -25.43 10.87
N PRO A 64 7.75 -26.06 9.69
CA PRO A 64 8.17 -27.43 9.44
C PRO A 64 9.65 -27.65 9.79
N GLN A 65 9.91 -28.51 10.78
CA GLN A 65 11.25 -28.70 11.36
C GLN A 65 12.25 -29.31 10.38
N ASN A 66 11.78 -30.05 9.37
CA ASN A 66 12.65 -30.59 8.33
C ASN A 66 13.20 -29.50 7.38
N ASP A 67 12.58 -28.31 7.37
CA ASP A 67 12.91 -27.22 6.45
C ASP A 67 13.48 -25.99 7.18
N VAL A 68 13.19 -25.82 8.48
CA VAL A 68 13.56 -24.60 9.23
C VAL A 68 15.06 -24.32 9.21
N ASP A 69 15.90 -25.33 9.42
CA ASP A 69 17.36 -25.16 9.44
C ASP A 69 17.87 -24.65 8.09
N ARG A 70 17.41 -25.26 6.98
CA ARG A 70 17.76 -24.84 5.63
C ARG A 70 17.36 -23.39 5.35
N ILE A 71 16.16 -22.99 5.79
CA ILE A 71 15.67 -21.63 5.57
C ILE A 71 16.46 -20.62 6.40
N VAL A 72 16.73 -20.92 7.68
CA VAL A 72 17.51 -20.04 8.55
C VAL A 72 18.96 -19.94 8.07
N GLU A 73 19.58 -21.05 7.66
CA GLU A 73 20.91 -21.06 7.06
C GLU A 73 20.95 -20.19 5.82
N ALA A 74 19.97 -20.29 4.92
CA ALA A 74 19.91 -19.46 3.73
C ALA A 74 19.75 -17.96 4.02
N LEU A 75 19.00 -17.60 5.06
CA LEU A 75 18.87 -16.21 5.50
C LEU A 75 20.19 -15.67 6.08
N LEU A 76 21.00 -16.52 6.69
CA LEU A 76 22.30 -16.17 7.25
C LEU A 76 23.44 -16.24 6.22
N ASP A 77 23.32 -17.09 5.20
CA ASP A 77 24.29 -17.26 4.10
C ASP A 77 24.13 -16.17 3.03
N THR A 78 24.14 -14.92 3.50
CA THR A 78 24.16 -13.75 2.62
C THR A 78 25.37 -12.88 2.96
N PRO A 79 25.83 -12.01 2.03
CA PRO A 79 27.00 -11.17 2.27
C PRO A 79 26.81 -10.12 3.37
N LYS A 80 25.58 -9.92 3.85
CA LYS A 80 25.20 -8.90 4.84
C LYS A 80 24.77 -9.58 6.14
N GLU A 81 25.06 -8.93 7.24
CA GLU A 81 24.58 -9.38 8.55
C GLU A 81 23.04 -9.31 8.58
N ALA A 82 22.41 -10.43 8.90
CA ALA A 82 20.96 -10.54 9.01
C ALA A 82 20.53 -10.30 10.46
N LEU A 83 19.54 -9.42 10.65
CA LEU A 83 18.93 -9.17 11.96
C LEU A 83 17.55 -9.82 12.03
N PHE A 84 17.42 -10.87 12.84
CA PHE A 84 16.13 -11.54 13.05
C PHE A 84 15.22 -10.78 14.01
N GLN A 85 13.93 -10.73 13.70
CA GLN A 85 12.92 -10.18 14.59
C GLN A 85 12.35 -11.26 15.53
N GLY A 86 13.00 -11.45 16.69
CA GLY A 86 12.52 -12.41 17.69
C GLY A 86 12.52 -13.84 17.16
N ASN A 87 11.40 -14.55 17.30
CA ASN A 87 11.24 -15.95 16.90
C ASN A 87 10.58 -16.10 15.52
N TRP A 88 10.49 -15.02 14.75
CA TRP A 88 9.84 -15.01 13.46
C TRP A 88 10.87 -15.20 12.35
N ILE A 89 10.49 -15.90 11.28
CA ILE A 89 11.28 -15.98 10.04
C ILE A 89 11.09 -14.67 9.28
N LEU A 90 11.63 -13.62 9.87
CA LEU A 90 11.62 -12.24 9.40
C LEU A 90 12.98 -11.64 9.77
N CYS A 91 13.74 -11.27 8.74
CA CYS A 91 15.05 -10.69 8.88
C CYS A 91 15.17 -9.35 8.16
N PHE A 92 16.12 -8.56 8.63
CA PHE A 92 16.50 -7.29 8.04
C PHE A 92 17.97 -7.32 7.63
N TYR A 93 18.25 -6.90 6.40
CA TYR A 93 19.61 -6.64 5.91
C TYR A 93 19.77 -5.13 5.79
N LEU A 94 20.62 -4.56 6.64
CA LEU A 94 20.81 -3.12 6.74
C LEU A 94 21.89 -2.63 5.78
N ASP A 95 21.87 -1.33 5.46
CA ASP A 95 22.88 -0.65 4.64
C ASP A 95 23.23 -1.45 3.35
N THR A 96 22.19 -1.75 2.57
CA THR A 96 22.25 -2.64 1.41
C THR A 96 21.90 -1.89 0.14
N SER A 97 22.71 -2.04 -0.92
CA SER A 97 22.45 -1.41 -2.22
C SER A 97 21.32 -2.11 -2.99
N PHE A 98 20.74 -1.46 -4.01
CA PHE A 98 19.72 -2.08 -4.85
C PHE A 98 20.22 -3.34 -5.59
N GLU A 99 21.49 -3.37 -6.00
CA GLU A 99 22.10 -4.55 -6.62
C GLU A 99 22.20 -5.72 -5.61
N GLU A 100 22.68 -5.43 -4.39
CA GLU A 100 22.76 -6.42 -3.31
C GLU A 100 21.36 -6.94 -2.93
N ILE A 101 20.38 -6.04 -2.80
CA ILE A 101 18.97 -6.38 -2.58
C ILE A 101 18.45 -7.35 -3.63
N SER A 102 18.72 -7.05 -4.91
CA SER A 102 18.25 -7.86 -6.03
C SER A 102 18.87 -9.26 -6.00
N GLN A 103 20.15 -9.35 -5.64
CA GLN A 103 20.87 -10.61 -5.51
C GLN A 103 20.34 -11.44 -4.33
N ILE A 104 20.19 -10.85 -3.14
CA ILE A 104 19.65 -11.53 -1.95
C ILE A 104 18.24 -12.03 -2.23
N LYS A 105 17.36 -11.17 -2.78
CA LYS A 105 15.99 -11.54 -3.14
C LYS A 105 15.95 -12.70 -4.12
N SER A 106 16.78 -12.67 -5.18
CA SER A 106 16.84 -13.75 -6.17
C SER A 106 17.31 -15.06 -5.56
N ASN A 107 18.32 -15.03 -4.69
CA ASN A 107 18.84 -16.23 -4.03
C ASN A 107 17.78 -16.85 -3.12
N LEU A 108 17.16 -16.04 -2.24
CA LEU A 108 16.13 -16.52 -1.32
C LEU A 108 14.89 -17.04 -2.07
N SER A 109 14.46 -16.34 -3.12
CA SER A 109 13.29 -16.75 -3.93
C SER A 109 13.52 -18.06 -4.70
N SER A 110 14.77 -18.50 -4.87
CA SER A 110 15.09 -19.79 -5.51
C SER A 110 14.95 -20.99 -4.57
N ILE A 111 14.75 -20.74 -3.28
CA ILE A 111 14.63 -21.78 -2.26
C ILE A 111 13.16 -22.10 -2.05
N ASP A 112 12.80 -23.33 -2.36
CA ASP A 112 11.44 -23.83 -2.16
C ASP A 112 11.05 -23.76 -0.68
N LEU A 113 9.84 -23.27 -0.43
CA LEU A 113 9.21 -23.28 0.88
C LEU A 113 8.23 -24.46 0.98
N PRO A 114 7.98 -24.97 2.19
CA PRO A 114 6.92 -25.94 2.41
C PRO A 114 5.56 -25.41 1.92
N HIS A 115 4.66 -26.32 1.57
CA HIS A 115 3.31 -25.95 1.19
C HIS A 115 2.63 -25.10 2.28
N GLY A 116 1.93 -24.05 1.87
CA GLY A 116 1.28 -23.10 2.78
C GLY A 116 2.16 -21.92 3.21
N TYR A 117 3.37 -21.78 2.65
CA TYR A 117 4.29 -20.68 2.95
C TYR A 117 4.81 -19.99 1.69
N GLU A 118 5.06 -18.68 1.81
CA GLU A 118 5.61 -17.87 0.72
C GLU A 118 6.66 -16.86 1.22
N TRP A 119 7.59 -16.51 0.33
CA TRP A 119 8.55 -15.43 0.57
C TRP A 119 7.90 -14.07 0.32
N LYS A 120 8.15 -13.11 1.21
CA LYS A 120 7.80 -11.69 1.05
C LYS A 120 9.03 -10.82 1.25
N PHE A 121 9.12 -9.78 0.43
CA PHE A 121 10.25 -8.86 0.44
C PHE A 121 9.76 -7.41 0.48
N GLY A 122 10.44 -6.60 1.28
CA GLY A 122 10.11 -5.21 1.51
C GLY A 122 11.35 -4.34 1.55
N LEU A 123 11.16 -3.04 1.40
CA LEU A 123 12.23 -2.06 1.56
C LEU A 123 11.85 -1.08 2.65
N PHE A 124 12.83 -0.67 3.44
CA PHE A 124 12.66 0.41 4.40
C PHE A 124 13.93 1.23 4.55
N GLU A 125 13.77 2.46 4.99
CA GLU A 125 14.87 3.41 5.13
C GLU A 125 14.74 4.15 6.47
N ASN A 126 15.78 4.11 7.30
CA ASN A 126 15.83 4.85 8.56
C ASN A 126 17.04 5.80 8.62
N ASP A 127 16.97 6.78 9.53
CA ASP A 127 17.92 7.90 9.65
C ASP A 127 19.40 7.51 9.87
N LYS A 128 19.68 6.24 10.16
CA LYS A 128 21.00 5.76 10.57
C LYS A 128 21.57 4.65 9.68
N GLN A 129 20.75 3.97 8.88
CA GLN A 129 21.09 2.64 8.36
C GLN A 129 20.96 2.50 6.83
N GLY A 130 20.79 3.62 6.11
CA GLY A 130 20.62 3.59 4.65
C GLY A 130 19.41 2.76 4.22
N LEU A 131 19.37 2.36 2.96
CA LEU A 131 18.36 1.45 2.43
C LEU A 131 18.55 0.06 3.03
N ALA A 132 17.46 -0.56 3.46
CA ALA A 132 17.46 -1.89 4.05
C ALA A 132 16.43 -2.81 3.39
N LEU A 133 16.78 -4.09 3.29
CA LEU A 133 15.91 -5.17 2.83
C LEU A 133 15.22 -5.81 4.02
N LEU A 134 13.91 -5.97 3.91
CA LEU A 134 13.13 -6.91 4.69
C LEU A 134 12.96 -8.20 3.86
N ALA A 135 13.22 -9.35 4.48
CA ALA A 135 12.83 -10.64 3.93
C ALA A 135 12.08 -11.44 4.99
N ALA A 136 10.97 -12.06 4.61
CA ALA A 136 10.12 -12.82 5.51
C ALA A 136 9.54 -14.06 4.84
N VAL A 137 9.29 -15.09 5.64
CA VAL A 137 8.41 -16.20 5.28
C VAL A 137 7.07 -15.99 5.97
N VAL A 138 5.99 -16.02 5.20
CA VAL A 138 4.62 -15.83 5.72
C VAL A 138 3.74 -17.03 5.39
N GLU A 139 2.70 -17.23 6.21
CA GLU A 139 1.67 -18.22 5.93
C GLU A 139 0.74 -17.72 4.81
N SER A 140 0.62 -18.50 3.73
CA SER A 140 -0.15 -18.10 2.55
C SER A 140 -1.66 -18.34 2.69
N ASP A 141 -2.05 -19.30 3.53
CA ASP A 141 -3.44 -19.75 3.65
C ASP A 141 -4.23 -18.94 4.70
N SER A 142 -3.52 -18.32 5.64
CA SER A 142 -4.09 -17.59 6.78
C SER A 142 -4.02 -16.07 6.55
N LYS A 143 -4.55 -15.54 5.44
CA LYS A 143 -4.43 -14.11 5.09
C LYS A 143 -5.72 -13.31 5.24
N PHE A 144 -5.60 -12.05 5.64
CA PHE A 144 -6.64 -11.03 5.51
C PHE A 144 -6.37 -10.20 4.25
N VAL A 145 -7.41 -9.88 3.47
CA VAL A 145 -7.30 -9.10 2.24
C VAL A 145 -8.32 -7.97 2.26
N ALA A 146 -7.88 -6.76 1.91
CA ALA A 146 -8.73 -5.59 1.77
C ALA A 146 -8.35 -4.80 0.51
N HIS A 147 -9.36 -4.32 -0.19
CA HIS A 147 -9.19 -3.39 -1.30
C HIS A 147 -9.37 -1.97 -0.79
N ILE A 148 -8.32 -1.17 -0.89
CA ILE A 148 -8.30 0.19 -0.39
C ILE A 148 -8.60 1.14 -1.54
N GLY A 149 -9.63 1.97 -1.39
CA GLY A 149 -10.03 2.98 -2.36
C GLY A 149 -9.37 4.35 -2.13
N HIS A 150 -8.91 4.61 -0.91
CA HIS A 150 -8.32 5.89 -0.53
C HIS A 150 -7.11 5.72 0.39
N ALA A 151 -6.05 6.46 0.09
CA ALA A 151 -4.85 6.52 0.89
C ALA A 151 -4.26 7.94 0.88
N CYS A 152 -3.39 8.24 1.82
CA CYS A 152 -2.65 9.49 1.92
C CYS A 152 -1.16 9.17 1.93
N ILE A 153 -0.39 9.96 1.20
CA ILE A 153 1.07 10.00 1.34
C ILE A 153 1.39 11.31 2.05
N ASP A 154 2.06 11.21 3.19
CA ASP A 154 2.38 12.34 4.06
C ASP A 154 3.86 12.27 4.50
N LYS A 155 4.28 13.19 5.35
CA LYS A 155 5.57 13.18 6.02
C LYS A 155 5.40 13.01 7.52
N ASP A 156 6.26 12.19 8.11
CA ASP A 156 6.39 12.14 9.56
C ASP A 156 6.98 13.48 10.09
N PRO A 157 6.99 13.71 11.43
CA PRO A 157 7.58 14.93 12.00
C PRO A 157 9.06 15.14 11.70
N SER A 158 9.76 14.11 11.20
CA SER A 158 11.15 14.16 10.75
C SER A 158 11.27 14.47 9.25
N GLY A 159 10.16 14.64 8.54
CA GLY A 159 10.10 14.95 7.11
C GLY A 159 10.15 13.73 6.18
N ARG A 160 10.05 12.50 6.71
CA ARG A 160 10.14 11.27 5.92
C ARG A 160 8.80 10.81 5.38
N PRO A 161 8.75 10.20 4.20
CA PRO A 161 7.50 9.68 3.65
C PRO A 161 6.84 8.66 4.57
N VAL A 162 5.52 8.82 4.73
CA VAL A 162 4.64 7.84 5.36
C VAL A 162 3.45 7.58 4.46
N ILE A 163 2.95 6.35 4.50
CA ILE A 163 1.70 5.97 3.84
C ILE A 163 0.66 5.80 4.93
N SER A 164 -0.52 6.40 4.76
CA SER A 164 -1.66 6.15 5.63
C SER A 164 -2.87 5.72 4.81
N PHE A 165 -3.58 4.70 5.26
CA PHE A 165 -4.83 4.28 4.64
C PHE A 165 -5.83 3.82 5.70
N SER A 166 -7.11 3.86 5.34
CA SER A 166 -8.20 3.46 6.21
C SER A 166 -8.78 2.13 5.75
N LEU A 167 -9.09 1.23 6.69
CA LEU A 167 -9.91 0.06 6.40
C LEU A 167 -11.41 0.40 6.34
N TYR A 168 -11.80 1.54 6.91
CA TYR A 168 -13.14 2.10 6.75
C TYR A 168 -13.27 2.72 5.35
N GLN A 169 -14.12 2.14 4.51
CA GLN A 169 -14.31 2.50 3.09
C GLN A 169 -15.72 3.06 2.78
N GLY A 170 -16.43 3.61 3.77
CA GLY A 170 -17.81 4.08 3.63
C GLY A 170 -18.67 3.61 4.80
N GLU A 171 -19.97 3.37 4.62
CA GLU A 171 -20.91 3.13 5.74
C GLU A 171 -20.77 1.79 6.49
N SER A 172 -19.75 0.96 6.19
CA SER A 172 -19.52 -0.33 6.86
C SER A 172 -18.15 -0.39 7.53
N ASP A 173 -18.15 -0.77 8.82
CA ASP A 173 -16.97 -1.05 9.64
C ASP A 173 -16.46 -2.51 9.49
N ASP A 174 -17.03 -3.31 8.58
CA ASP A 174 -16.82 -4.76 8.54
C ASP A 174 -15.33 -5.13 8.37
N LEU A 175 -14.60 -4.44 7.49
CA LEU A 175 -13.17 -4.68 7.25
C LEU A 175 -12.31 -4.34 8.48
N SER A 176 -12.60 -3.23 9.16
CA SER A 176 -11.89 -2.83 10.38
C SER A 176 -12.08 -3.88 11.48
N MET A 177 -13.31 -4.40 11.65
CA MET A 177 -13.59 -5.46 12.61
C MET A 177 -12.92 -6.79 12.26
N GLU A 178 -12.96 -7.19 10.99
CA GLU A 178 -12.31 -8.41 10.50
C GLU A 178 -10.80 -8.36 10.71
N PHE A 179 -10.16 -7.24 10.38
CA PHE A 179 -8.75 -7.05 10.62
C PHE A 179 -8.40 -7.08 12.11
N ARG A 180 -9.21 -6.47 12.99
CA ARG A 180 -9.02 -6.56 14.45
C ARG A 180 -9.10 -8.01 14.94
N LYS A 181 -10.10 -8.79 14.49
CA LYS A 181 -10.21 -10.23 14.83
C LYS A 181 -9.00 -11.01 14.31
N PHE A 182 -8.56 -10.72 13.09
CA PHE A 182 -7.38 -11.33 12.50
C PHE A 182 -6.12 -11.07 13.34
N ARG A 183 -5.92 -9.82 13.78
CA ARG A 183 -4.78 -9.42 14.62
C ARG A 183 -4.76 -10.09 16.00
N VAL A 184 -5.91 -10.29 16.63
CA VAL A 184 -5.98 -10.94 17.94
C VAL A 184 -5.47 -12.38 17.89
N ASN A 185 -5.61 -13.05 16.75
CA ASN A 185 -5.19 -14.44 16.56
C ASN A 185 -3.73 -14.60 16.11
N HIS A 186 -3.03 -13.51 15.76
CA HIS A 186 -1.66 -13.58 15.21
C HIS A 186 -0.75 -12.51 15.82
N ASN A 187 0.36 -12.94 16.43
CA ASN A 187 1.25 -12.07 17.18
C ASN A 187 2.21 -11.23 16.31
N CYS A 188 2.54 -11.69 15.10
CA CYS A 188 3.41 -10.99 14.17
C CYS A 188 2.80 -11.05 12.77
N ILE A 189 2.49 -9.86 12.25
CA ILE A 189 1.78 -9.70 10.98
C ILE A 189 2.60 -8.79 10.11
N LEU A 190 2.81 -9.24 8.88
CA LEU A 190 3.39 -8.45 7.80
C LEU A 190 2.24 -7.95 6.92
N LEU A 191 2.29 -6.67 6.54
CA LEU A 191 1.37 -6.12 5.55
C LEU A 191 2.04 -6.06 4.19
N THR A 192 1.31 -6.32 3.12
CA THR A 192 1.72 -5.99 1.76
C THR A 192 0.76 -4.99 1.14
N ILE A 193 1.28 -4.03 0.38
CA ILE A 193 0.49 -3.15 -0.49
C ILE A 193 1.00 -3.37 -1.92
N ASN A 194 0.16 -3.92 -2.82
CA ASN A 194 0.56 -4.23 -4.20
C ASN A 194 1.92 -4.93 -4.28
N ASP A 195 2.12 -5.97 -3.45
CA ASP A 195 3.34 -6.77 -3.28
C ASP A 195 4.51 -6.15 -2.50
N TRP A 196 4.49 -4.86 -2.16
CA TRP A 196 5.49 -4.28 -1.26
C TRP A 196 5.23 -4.69 0.18
N ALA A 197 6.15 -5.45 0.78
CA ALA A 197 6.04 -5.88 2.17
C ALA A 197 6.50 -4.81 3.17
N PHE A 198 5.79 -4.74 4.29
CA PHE A 198 6.07 -3.83 5.39
C PHE A 198 6.06 -4.59 6.72
N ALA A 199 7.11 -4.39 7.50
CA ALA A 199 7.31 -5.06 8.77
C ALA A 199 6.30 -4.59 9.83
N PRO A 200 6.00 -5.42 10.85
CA PRO A 200 5.24 -4.98 12.02
C PRO A 200 5.80 -3.70 12.67
N THR A 201 7.12 -3.52 12.67
CA THR A 201 7.79 -2.37 13.27
C THR A 201 7.60 -1.06 12.49
N GLN A 202 7.25 -1.15 11.20
CA GLN A 202 6.94 0.01 10.37
C GLN A 202 5.50 0.49 10.56
N MET A 203 4.64 -0.35 11.14
CA MET A 203 3.22 -0.10 11.26
C MET A 203 2.89 0.58 12.58
N LYS A 204 2.15 1.68 12.49
CA LYS A 204 1.46 2.29 13.62
C LYS A 204 -0.03 2.27 13.32
N GLN A 205 -0.78 1.63 14.20
CA GLN A 205 -2.22 1.80 14.30
C GLN A 205 -2.46 2.53 15.62
N LEU A 206 -3.10 3.70 15.58
CA LEU A 206 -3.43 4.41 16.81
C LEU A 206 -4.53 3.59 17.53
N ASP A 207 -4.29 3.17 18.77
CA ASP A 207 -5.25 2.39 19.59
C ASP A 207 -6.55 3.14 19.94
N ALA A 208 -6.80 4.30 19.32
CA ALA A 208 -8.03 5.04 19.51
C ALA A 208 -9.16 4.37 18.69
N PRO A 209 -10.32 4.05 19.30
CA PRO A 209 -11.42 3.34 18.64
C PRO A 209 -12.03 4.06 17.43
N SER A 210 -11.69 5.33 17.21
CA SER A 210 -12.14 6.17 16.10
C SER A 210 -11.12 6.35 14.96
N ASN A 211 -9.89 5.82 15.09
CA ASN A 211 -8.85 5.97 14.07
C ASN A 211 -8.52 4.60 13.45
N ASP A 212 -9.29 4.21 12.45
CA ASP A 212 -9.04 3.02 11.62
C ASP A 212 -7.93 3.22 10.57
N TYR A 213 -7.07 4.22 10.80
CA TYR A 213 -5.93 4.49 9.95
C TYR A 213 -4.75 3.62 10.34
N ILE A 214 -4.24 2.91 9.35
CA ILE A 214 -2.96 2.22 9.41
C ILE A 214 -1.94 3.14 8.76
N THR A 215 -0.93 3.54 9.53
CA THR A 215 0.20 4.35 9.04
C THR A 215 1.45 3.48 8.97
N ILE A 216 2.11 3.51 7.82
CA ILE A 216 3.38 2.84 7.57
C ILE A 216 4.48 3.90 7.48
N SER A 217 5.47 3.77 8.35
CA SER A 217 6.66 4.64 8.41
C SER A 217 7.88 3.99 7.77
N TYR A 218 8.94 4.80 7.57
CA TYR A 218 10.21 4.36 6.98
C TYR A 218 10.06 3.83 5.55
N VAL A 219 9.10 4.38 4.79
CA VAL A 219 8.84 3.97 3.42
C VAL A 219 9.82 4.71 2.49
N PRO A 220 10.65 4.00 1.72
CA PRO A 220 11.59 4.65 0.81
C PRO A 220 10.87 5.36 -0.34
N ASP A 221 11.45 6.45 -0.84
CA ASP A 221 10.87 7.26 -1.92
C ASP A 221 10.56 6.43 -3.18
N VAL A 222 11.40 5.44 -3.50
CA VAL A 222 11.19 4.54 -4.65
C VAL A 222 9.90 3.73 -4.52
N VAL A 223 9.56 3.29 -3.29
CA VAL A 223 8.34 2.52 -3.02
C VAL A 223 7.12 3.44 -3.09
N ILE A 224 7.21 4.64 -2.54
CA ILE A 224 6.15 5.65 -2.64
C ILE A 224 5.84 5.97 -4.10
N GLN A 225 6.88 6.18 -4.90
CA GLN A 225 6.75 6.52 -6.30
C GLN A 225 6.11 5.38 -7.10
N ASP A 226 6.50 4.13 -6.86
CA ASP A 226 5.93 2.95 -7.51
C ASP A 226 4.45 2.75 -7.16
N LEU A 227 4.09 2.87 -5.88
CA LEU A 227 2.70 2.79 -5.43
C LEU A 227 1.84 3.90 -6.04
N TYR A 228 2.37 5.12 -6.12
CA TYR A 228 1.71 6.24 -6.77
C TYR A 228 1.48 5.97 -8.27
N PHE A 229 2.51 5.55 -9.00
CA PHE A 229 2.39 5.24 -10.43
C PHE A 229 1.39 4.11 -10.70
N THR A 230 1.38 3.08 -9.86
CA THR A 230 0.43 1.97 -9.97
C THR A 230 -1.01 2.47 -9.82
N SER A 231 -1.27 3.35 -8.85
CA SER A 231 -2.59 3.98 -8.68
C SER A 231 -3.00 4.83 -9.88
N VAL A 232 -2.09 5.66 -10.39
CA VAL A 232 -2.35 6.52 -11.56
C VAL A 232 -2.65 5.67 -12.79
N ARG A 233 -1.84 4.63 -13.06
CA ARG A 233 -2.07 3.72 -14.19
C ARG A 233 -3.43 3.05 -14.09
N TYR A 234 -3.78 2.53 -12.91
CA TYR A 234 -5.08 1.91 -12.68
C TYR A 234 -6.25 2.87 -13.00
N MET A 235 -6.17 4.13 -12.54
CA MET A 235 -7.19 5.14 -12.84
C MET A 235 -7.32 5.42 -14.34
N LEU A 236 -6.19 5.59 -15.04
CA LEU A 236 -6.18 5.86 -16.48
C LEU A 236 -6.78 4.70 -17.29
N GLU A 237 -6.45 3.46 -16.91
CA GLU A 237 -6.89 2.27 -17.64
C GLU A 237 -8.37 1.92 -17.37
N ASN A 238 -8.83 2.07 -16.11
CA ASN A 238 -10.14 1.53 -15.70
C ASN A 238 -11.23 2.58 -15.50
N VAL A 239 -10.87 3.83 -15.19
CA VAL A 239 -11.86 4.90 -14.95
C VAL A 239 -12.09 5.71 -16.22
N MET A 240 -11.01 6.10 -16.92
CA MET A 240 -11.13 6.95 -18.11
C MET A 240 -11.62 6.21 -19.36
N GLN A 241 -11.37 4.89 -19.51
CA GLN A 241 -11.93 4.12 -20.63
C GLN A 241 -13.43 3.87 -20.47
N ASN A 242 -13.93 3.70 -19.24
CA ASN A 242 -15.35 3.45 -18.98
C ASN A 242 -16.25 4.68 -19.18
N GLU A 243 -15.70 5.89 -19.18
CA GLU A 243 -16.44 7.10 -19.58
C GLU A 243 -16.57 7.25 -21.10
N ALA A 244 -15.60 6.74 -21.87
CA ALA A 244 -15.62 6.82 -23.33
C ALA A 244 -16.59 5.82 -24.01
N VAL A 245 -17.08 4.81 -23.27
CA VAL A 245 -17.92 3.71 -23.80
C VAL A 245 -19.37 3.77 -23.30
N ARG A 246 -19.87 4.94 -22.86
CA ARG A 246 -21.33 5.10 -22.67
C ARG A 246 -21.99 5.48 -24.01
N PRO A 247 -22.71 4.58 -24.70
CA PRO A 247 -23.50 4.98 -25.85
C PRO A 247 -24.53 6.01 -25.38
N ALA A 248 -24.59 7.15 -26.09
CA ALA A 248 -25.57 8.20 -25.82
C ALA A 248 -26.98 7.59 -25.78
N PRO A 249 -27.84 7.99 -24.82
CA PRO A 249 -29.20 7.46 -24.75
C PRO A 249 -29.91 7.74 -26.08
N ILE A 250 -30.35 6.66 -26.72
CA ILE A 250 -31.13 6.72 -27.96
C ILE A 250 -32.38 7.54 -27.64
N LYS A 251 -32.49 8.72 -28.25
CA LYS A 251 -33.72 9.52 -28.20
C LYS A 251 -34.83 8.69 -28.84
N GLN A 252 -35.77 8.19 -28.05
CA GLN A 252 -37.07 7.78 -28.57
C GLN A 252 -37.73 9.04 -29.12
N GLN A 253 -37.83 9.14 -30.44
CA GLN A 253 -38.65 10.14 -31.10
C GLN A 253 -40.13 9.70 -31.06
N PRO A 254 -41.06 10.66 -30.90
CA PRO A 254 -42.49 10.39 -30.79
C PRO A 254 -43.12 9.83 -32.06
#